data_AF-A0A3S0Q806-F1
#
_entry.id   AF-A0A3S0Q806-F1
#
_cell.length_a   1.000
_cell.length_b   1.000
_cell.length_c   1.000
_cell.angle_alpha   90.00
_cell.angle_beta   90.00
_cell.angle_gamma   90.00
#
_symmetry.space_group_name_H-M   'P 1'
#
loop_
_entity.id
_entity.type
_entity.pdbx_description
1 polymer ?
#
loop_
_entity_poly.entity_id
_entity_poly.type
_entity_poly.pdbx_seq_one_letter_code
_entity_poly.pdbx_strand_id
1 'polypeptide(L)'
;MDYSLQNCLRGNVFTDISVNSNQLKVSFRSRPQFIRAWIDYNNNGIFEDSELIGASPTAINPAQSPYVIDFTPPASAVKDTYLRMRVISDRSQRNACDNLTNGQTEDYSVRIPVATLSTVEVSSASEGIHYSQNSNSLIRVKAKAKKFGNYEIYDLSGKMVQKGKSDTNEIVLNFFTKGTYVLTFIENGQKVSKKFVQ
;
A
#
# COMPACT_ATOMS: atom_id res chain seq x y z
N MET A 1 -16.11 19.99 20.31
CA MET A 1 -16.17 18.63 20.89
C MET A 1 -14.74 18.19 21.09
N ASP A 2 -14.38 17.84 22.32
CA ASP A 2 -13.05 17.34 22.67
C ASP A 2 -13.03 15.83 22.42
N TYR A 3 -12.27 15.40 21.41
CA TYR A 3 -12.21 14.02 20.96
C TYR A 3 -11.21 13.17 21.77
N SER A 4 -10.52 13.75 22.76
CA SER A 4 -9.49 13.06 23.55
C SER A 4 -10.03 12.10 24.62
N LEU A 5 -11.35 12.05 24.85
CA LEU A 5 -11.98 11.27 25.92
C LEU A 5 -12.93 10.16 25.44
N GLN A 6 -13.04 9.89 24.14
CA GLN A 6 -13.87 8.79 23.63
C GLN A 6 -13.08 7.50 23.39
N ASN A 7 -13.18 6.59 24.35
CA ASN A 7 -12.80 5.16 24.29
C ASN A 7 -13.63 4.32 23.28
N CYS A 8 -14.05 4.90 22.15
CA CYS A 8 -14.85 4.23 21.12
C CYS A 8 -14.07 3.85 19.85
N LEU A 9 -12.77 4.14 19.76
CA LEU A 9 -11.95 3.65 18.65
C LEU A 9 -11.49 2.21 18.94
N ARG A 10 -12.27 1.24 18.48
CA ARG A 10 -11.84 -0.16 18.39
C ARG A 10 -10.81 -0.30 17.26
N GLY A 11 -9.55 -0.04 17.58
CA GLY A 11 -8.40 -0.28 16.70
C GLY A 11 -7.67 0.98 16.25
N ASN A 12 -6.40 0.84 15.91
CA ASN A 12 -5.60 1.90 15.30
C ASN A 12 -6.28 2.32 13.98
N VAL A 13 -6.80 3.55 13.91
CA VAL A 13 -7.45 4.07 12.71
C VAL A 13 -6.38 4.74 11.84
N PHE A 14 -5.79 3.95 10.95
CA PHE A 14 -4.87 4.44 9.92
C PHE A 14 -5.24 3.86 8.56
N THR A 15 -4.82 4.54 7.50
CA THR A 15 -4.94 4.03 6.13
C THR A 15 -3.55 3.73 5.58
N ASP A 16 -3.36 2.52 5.07
CA ASP A 16 -2.17 2.19 4.30
C ASP A 16 -2.23 2.87 2.92
N ILE A 17 -1.18 3.61 2.57
CA ILE A 17 -1.02 4.24 1.27
C ILE A 17 0.13 3.57 0.50
N SER A 18 -0.06 3.38 -0.81
CA SER A 18 0.92 2.77 -1.71
C SER A 18 2.15 3.65 -1.87
N VAL A 19 3.31 3.05 -2.11
CA VAL A 19 4.55 3.76 -2.47
C VAL A 19 4.50 4.34 -3.90
N ASN A 20 3.58 3.87 -4.75
CA ASN A 20 3.57 4.22 -6.17
C ASN A 20 2.57 5.33 -6.50
N SER A 21 1.29 5.13 -6.20
CA SER A 21 0.24 6.10 -6.53
C SER A 21 -0.93 5.92 -5.59
N ASN A 22 -1.47 7.05 -5.13
CA ASN A 22 -2.61 7.14 -4.24
C ASN A 22 -3.54 8.24 -4.71
N GLN A 23 -4.78 8.15 -4.24
CA GLN A 23 -5.82 9.12 -4.53
C GLN A 23 -6.54 9.53 -3.23
N LEU A 24 -6.56 10.83 -2.95
CA LEU A 24 -7.37 11.44 -1.91
C LEU A 24 -8.59 12.09 -2.54
N LYS A 25 -9.79 11.74 -2.05
CA LYS A 25 -11.07 12.35 -2.48
C LYS A 25 -11.62 13.21 -1.36
N VAL A 26 -11.66 14.53 -1.58
CA VAL A 26 -12.17 15.50 -0.60
C VAL A 26 -13.58 15.90 -1.01
N SER A 27 -14.57 15.47 -0.23
CA SER A 27 -15.98 15.79 -0.47
C SER A 27 -16.42 16.98 0.37
N PHE A 28 -17.15 17.91 -0.23
CA PHE A 28 -17.70 19.07 0.46
C PHE A 28 -19.03 19.47 -0.17
N ARG A 29 -19.96 20.00 0.64
CA ARG A 29 -21.33 20.34 0.21
C ARG A 29 -21.67 21.83 0.37
N SER A 30 -20.74 22.63 0.86
CA SER A 30 -21.01 24.00 1.31
C SER A 30 -20.87 25.03 0.17
N ARG A 31 -20.19 26.16 0.37
CA ARG A 31 -19.82 27.13 -0.69
C ARG A 31 -18.53 26.68 -1.39
N PRO A 32 -18.04 27.41 -2.43
CA PRO A 32 -16.76 27.09 -3.02
C PRO A 32 -15.61 27.09 -1.99
N GLN A 33 -14.75 26.09 -2.03
CA GLN A 33 -13.64 25.91 -1.08
C GLN A 33 -12.31 25.67 -1.80
N PHE A 34 -11.24 26.30 -1.30
CA PHE A 34 -9.86 25.92 -1.58
C PHE A 34 -9.51 24.69 -0.75
N ILE A 35 -8.91 23.71 -1.40
CA ILE A 35 -8.52 22.43 -0.81
C ILE A 35 -7.01 22.29 -0.87
N ARG A 36 -6.39 21.95 0.25
CA ARG A 36 -4.97 21.61 0.31
C ARG A 36 -4.75 20.44 1.24
N ALA A 37 -3.80 19.60 0.91
CA ALA A 37 -3.44 18.47 1.75
C ALA A 37 -1.93 18.28 1.83
N TRP A 38 -1.47 17.84 3.00
CA TRP A 38 -0.07 17.56 3.32
C TRP A 38 0.06 16.20 4.01
N ILE A 39 1.23 15.57 3.86
CA ILE A 39 1.65 14.42 4.67
C ILE A 39 3.03 14.70 5.22
N ASP A 40 3.18 14.69 6.54
CA ASP A 40 4.47 14.79 7.23
C ASP A 40 5.27 13.50 6.97
N TYR A 41 6.04 13.50 5.88
CA TYR A 41 6.72 12.32 5.35
C TYR A 41 7.99 12.00 6.13
N ASN A 42 8.62 13.02 6.71
CA ASN A 42 9.84 12.87 7.51
C ASN A 42 9.54 12.64 9.01
N ASN A 43 8.26 12.76 9.42
CA ASN A 43 7.75 12.58 10.77
C ASN A 43 8.41 13.52 11.79
N ASN A 44 8.65 14.77 11.40
CA ASN A 44 9.28 15.79 12.25
C ASN A 44 8.25 16.64 13.04
N GLY A 45 6.96 16.43 12.80
CA GLY A 45 5.86 17.10 13.49
C GLY A 45 5.44 18.44 12.90
N ILE A 46 6.05 18.88 11.79
CA ILE A 46 5.69 20.10 11.06
C ILE A 46 5.33 19.76 9.61
N PHE A 47 4.41 20.53 9.02
CA PHE A 47 4.09 20.40 7.60
C PHE A 47 4.91 21.37 6.77
N GLU A 48 5.80 20.84 5.95
CA GLU A 48 6.67 21.62 5.07
C GLU A 48 6.02 21.83 3.69
N ASP A 49 6.48 22.82 2.92
CA ASP A 49 5.96 23.04 1.56
C ASP A 49 6.30 21.87 0.62
N SER A 50 7.42 21.17 0.85
CA SER A 50 7.79 19.94 0.12
C SER A 50 6.88 18.75 0.41
N GLU A 51 6.03 18.85 1.43
CA GLU A 51 5.12 17.79 1.88
C GLU A 51 3.68 18.01 1.42
N LEU A 52 3.44 19.09 0.66
CA LEU A 52 2.16 19.36 0.02
C LEU A 52 1.89 18.30 -1.04
N ILE A 53 0.88 17.46 -0.80
CA ILE A 53 0.48 16.40 -1.75
C ILE A 53 -0.49 16.92 -2.81
N GLY A 54 -1.15 18.05 -2.57
CA GLY A 54 -1.99 18.69 -3.57
C GLY A 54 -2.68 19.96 -3.08
N ALA A 55 -3.00 20.84 -4.02
CA ALA A 55 -3.72 22.08 -3.78
C ALA A 55 -4.65 22.38 -4.97
N SER A 56 -5.89 22.78 -4.68
CA SER A 56 -6.78 23.31 -5.70
C SER A 56 -6.26 24.67 -6.21
N PRO A 57 -6.17 24.90 -7.53
CA PRO A 57 -5.68 26.17 -8.06
C PRO A 57 -6.67 27.33 -7.85
N THR A 58 -7.96 27.01 -7.66
CA THR A 58 -9.04 27.94 -7.40
C THR A 58 -10.02 27.34 -6.39
N ALA A 59 -10.94 28.15 -5.85
CA ALA A 59 -12.02 27.64 -5.03
C ALA A 59 -12.92 26.71 -5.86
N ILE A 60 -13.03 25.44 -5.45
CA ILE A 60 -13.77 24.42 -6.18
C ILE A 60 -15.26 24.56 -5.86
N ASN A 61 -16.11 24.59 -6.89
CA ASN A 61 -17.55 24.66 -6.70
C ASN A 61 -18.07 23.33 -6.11
N PRO A 62 -19.07 23.35 -5.19
CA PRO A 62 -19.67 22.13 -4.65
C PRO A 62 -20.19 21.15 -5.71
N ALA A 63 -20.61 21.63 -6.88
CA ALA A 63 -21.02 20.78 -8.01
C ALA A 63 -19.88 19.93 -8.59
N GLN A 64 -18.62 20.28 -8.28
CA GLN A 64 -17.41 19.56 -8.69
C GLN A 64 -16.83 18.70 -7.55
N SER A 65 -17.55 18.57 -6.43
CA SER A 65 -17.17 17.67 -5.35
C SER A 65 -17.45 16.20 -5.74
N PRO A 66 -16.57 15.24 -5.41
CA PRO A 66 -15.33 15.40 -4.66
C PRO A 66 -14.19 15.97 -5.51
N TYR A 67 -13.36 16.80 -4.88
CA TYR A 67 -12.07 17.16 -5.46
C TYR A 67 -11.08 16.00 -5.26
N VAL A 68 -10.31 15.70 -6.29
CA VAL A 68 -9.41 14.55 -6.33
C VAL A 68 -7.97 15.03 -6.35
N ILE A 69 -7.16 14.51 -5.43
CA ILE A 69 -5.71 14.73 -5.36
C ILE A 69 -5.03 13.38 -5.59
N ASP A 70 -4.32 13.25 -6.69
CA ASP A 70 -3.45 12.10 -6.96
C ASP A 70 -2.04 12.43 -6.47
N PHE A 71 -1.43 11.53 -5.70
CA PHE A 71 -0.13 11.77 -5.09
C PHE A 71 0.71 10.50 -4.96
N THR A 72 2.02 10.69 -4.90
CA THR A 72 3.03 9.64 -4.74
C THR A 72 3.97 10.04 -3.61
N PRO A 73 4.11 9.22 -2.55
CA PRO A 73 5.08 9.48 -1.50
C PRO A 73 6.52 9.55 -2.04
N PRO A 74 7.37 10.47 -1.52
CA PRO A 74 8.77 10.50 -1.89
C PRO A 74 9.49 9.24 -1.40
N ALA A 75 10.54 8.83 -2.09
CA ALA A 75 11.32 7.64 -1.73
C ALA A 75 11.96 7.72 -0.32
N SER A 76 12.20 8.95 0.16
CA SER A 76 12.73 9.28 1.48
C SER A 76 11.70 9.27 2.60
N ALA A 77 10.40 9.07 2.30
CA ALA A 77 9.37 9.03 3.33
C ALA A 77 9.64 7.92 4.35
N VAL A 78 9.38 8.20 5.61
CA VAL A 78 9.44 7.24 6.70
C VAL A 78 8.39 6.16 6.46
N LYS A 79 8.79 4.88 6.61
CA LYS A 79 7.95 3.71 6.35
C LYS A 79 7.60 2.98 7.65
N ASP A 80 6.55 2.17 7.59
CA ASP A 80 5.95 1.42 8.70
C ASP A 80 5.70 2.23 9.98
N THR A 81 5.54 3.54 9.83
CA THR A 81 5.28 4.49 10.91
C THR A 81 4.00 5.23 10.59
N TYR A 82 3.23 5.58 11.64
CA TYR A 82 2.06 6.43 11.49
C TYR A 82 2.51 7.86 11.24
N LEU A 83 2.23 8.34 10.03
CA LEU A 83 2.48 9.70 9.60
C LEU A 83 1.19 10.50 9.69
N ARG A 84 1.32 11.80 9.95
CA ARG A 84 0.19 12.71 9.99
C ARG A 84 -0.12 13.22 8.59
N MET A 85 -1.36 13.06 8.17
CA MET A 85 -1.92 13.76 7.01
C MET A 85 -2.84 14.87 7.50
N ARG A 86 -2.79 16.04 6.86
CA ARG A 86 -3.73 17.13 7.12
C ARG A 86 -4.41 17.53 5.83
N VAL A 87 -5.73 17.68 5.89
CA VAL A 87 -6.55 18.21 4.79
C VAL A 87 -7.22 19.48 5.29
N ILE A 88 -7.08 20.56 4.53
CA ILE A 88 -7.78 21.82 4.77
C ILE A 88 -8.73 22.07 3.61
N SER A 89 -9.96 22.43 3.95
CA SER A 89 -10.95 22.94 3.00
C SER A 89 -11.54 24.23 3.55
N ASP A 90 -11.22 25.38 2.95
CA ASP A 90 -11.63 26.71 3.44
C ASP A 90 -12.05 27.64 2.30
N ARG A 91 -12.79 28.70 2.60
CA ARG A 91 -13.20 29.69 1.59
C ARG A 91 -12.06 30.54 1.04
N SER A 92 -10.93 30.54 1.74
CA SER A 92 -9.70 31.23 1.36
C SER A 92 -8.57 30.22 1.30
N GLN A 93 -7.53 30.51 0.52
CA GLN A 93 -6.33 29.71 0.54
C GLN A 93 -5.66 29.82 1.92
N ARG A 94 -5.30 28.65 2.49
CA ARG A 94 -4.68 28.53 3.81
C ARG A 94 -3.43 27.66 3.74
N ASN A 95 -2.47 27.93 4.59
CA ASN A 95 -1.37 27.01 4.89
C ASN A 95 -1.73 26.09 6.06
N ALA A 96 -0.90 25.08 6.29
CA ALA A 96 -1.18 24.00 7.24
C ALA A 96 -1.46 24.47 8.68
N CYS A 97 -0.94 25.63 9.09
CA CYS A 97 -1.04 26.18 10.44
C CYS A 97 -1.88 27.47 10.54
N ASP A 98 -2.50 27.91 9.44
CA ASP A 98 -3.28 29.15 9.44
C ASP A 98 -4.63 28.98 10.12
N ASN A 99 -5.16 30.09 10.65
CA ASN A 99 -6.54 30.16 11.12
C ASN A 99 -7.51 30.11 9.93
N LEU A 100 -8.57 29.30 10.07
CA LEU A 100 -9.62 29.15 9.06
C LEU A 100 -10.58 30.34 9.06
N THR A 101 -11.13 30.69 7.90
CA THR A 101 -12.23 31.67 7.82
C THR A 101 -13.59 31.00 7.97
N ASN A 102 -13.87 30.02 7.12
CA ASN A 102 -15.14 29.30 7.09
C ASN A 102 -14.92 27.94 6.41
N GLY A 103 -14.17 27.09 7.10
CA GLY A 103 -13.65 25.84 6.57
C GLY A 103 -13.49 24.78 7.63
N GLN A 104 -12.83 23.68 7.25
CA GLN A 104 -12.48 22.58 8.12
C GLN A 104 -11.00 22.23 7.94
N THR A 105 -10.38 21.81 9.04
CA THR A 105 -9.09 21.14 9.05
C THR A 105 -9.32 19.76 9.62
N GLU A 106 -8.92 18.73 8.89
CA GLU A 106 -9.04 17.34 9.30
C GLU A 106 -7.66 16.70 9.30
N ASP A 107 -7.32 16.04 10.40
CA ASP A 107 -6.07 15.30 10.56
C ASP A 107 -6.35 13.80 10.51
N TYR A 108 -5.54 13.07 9.76
CA TYR A 108 -5.65 11.61 9.60
C TYR A 108 -4.29 10.95 9.84
N SER A 109 -4.33 9.69 10.26
CA SER A 109 -3.13 8.85 10.32
C SER A 109 -3.02 8.02 9.04
N VAL A 110 -1.86 8.09 8.39
CA VAL A 110 -1.53 7.27 7.21
C VAL A 110 -0.27 6.47 7.50
N ARG A 111 -0.09 5.34 6.82
CA ARG A 111 1.13 4.55 6.91
C ARG A 111 1.58 4.14 5.52
N ILE A 112 2.87 4.26 5.26
CA ILE A 112 3.49 3.72 4.06
C ILE A 112 4.09 2.37 4.46
N PRO A 113 3.52 1.23 4.04
CA PRO A 113 4.10 -0.06 4.37
C PRO A 113 5.47 -0.18 3.71
N VAL A 114 6.42 -0.81 4.42
CA VAL A 114 7.67 -1.21 3.79
C VAL A 114 7.30 -2.24 2.74
N ALA A 115 7.59 -1.96 1.47
CA ALA A 115 7.63 -3.01 0.47
C ALA A 115 8.63 -4.04 0.99
N THR A 116 8.17 -5.23 1.37
CA THR A 116 9.04 -6.36 1.66
C THR A 116 9.72 -6.72 0.34
N LEU A 117 10.79 -6.00 0.02
CA LEU A 117 11.78 -6.43 -0.93
C LEU A 117 12.34 -7.71 -0.33
N SER A 118 11.80 -8.85 -0.75
CA SER A 118 12.51 -10.11 -0.60
C SER A 118 13.84 -9.87 -1.31
N THR A 119 14.92 -9.82 -0.54
CA THR A 119 16.27 -9.72 -1.08
C THR A 119 16.50 -10.98 -1.88
N VAL A 120 16.38 -10.88 -3.20
CA VAL A 120 17.02 -11.83 -4.08
C VAL A 120 18.50 -11.47 -4.00
N GLU A 121 19.27 -12.27 -3.25
CA GLU A 121 20.71 -12.38 -3.44
C GLU A 121 20.93 -12.66 -4.94
N VAL A 122 21.30 -11.63 -5.70
CA VAL A 122 21.62 -11.78 -7.12
C VAL A 122 23.03 -12.33 -7.21
N SER A 123 23.14 -13.66 -7.21
CA SER A 123 24.23 -14.35 -7.88
C SER A 123 23.69 -14.90 -9.20
N SER A 124 23.93 -14.18 -10.28
CA SER A 124 23.94 -14.64 -11.68
C SER A 124 22.87 -15.67 -12.11
N ALA A 125 21.86 -15.20 -12.85
CA ALA A 125 20.98 -16.00 -13.71
C ALA A 125 20.10 -17.11 -13.06
N SER A 126 19.56 -16.92 -11.85
CA SER A 126 18.71 -17.93 -11.21
C SER A 126 17.21 -17.79 -11.52
N GLU A 127 16.60 -18.89 -11.97
CA GLU A 127 15.15 -19.16 -11.94
C GLU A 127 14.54 -18.75 -10.59
N GLY A 128 13.61 -17.78 -10.60
CA GLY A 128 12.94 -17.27 -9.41
C GLY A 128 11.47 -17.67 -9.34
N ILE A 129 10.90 -17.61 -8.12
CA ILE A 129 9.46 -17.73 -7.89
C ILE A 129 9.02 -16.48 -7.12
N HIS A 130 7.94 -15.85 -7.59
CA HIS A 130 7.36 -14.65 -7.02
C HIS A 130 5.93 -14.96 -6.55
N TYR A 131 5.56 -14.49 -5.35
CA TYR A 131 4.18 -14.54 -4.88
C TYR A 131 3.47 -13.21 -5.18
N SER A 132 2.35 -13.29 -5.88
CA SER A 132 1.46 -12.16 -6.20
C SER A 132 0.30 -12.13 -5.22
N GLN A 133 0.23 -11.07 -4.41
CA GLN A 133 -0.86 -10.86 -3.45
C GLN A 133 -2.20 -10.61 -4.13
N ASN A 134 -2.22 -9.91 -5.27
CA ASN A 134 -3.43 -9.51 -5.97
C ASN A 134 -4.23 -10.71 -6.53
N SER A 135 -3.51 -11.74 -6.98
CA SER A 135 -4.08 -12.95 -7.58
C SER A 135 -3.96 -14.19 -6.68
N ASN A 136 -3.39 -14.01 -5.48
CA ASN A 136 -3.03 -15.10 -4.56
C ASN A 136 -2.31 -16.26 -5.29
N SER A 137 -1.28 -15.96 -6.09
CA SER A 137 -0.63 -16.93 -6.96
C SER A 137 0.89 -16.87 -6.95
N LEU A 138 1.54 -18.01 -7.23
CA LEU A 138 2.97 -18.13 -7.44
C LEU A 138 3.29 -18.07 -8.93
N ILE A 139 4.19 -17.17 -9.31
CA ILE A 139 4.61 -16.91 -10.68
C ILE A 139 6.08 -17.25 -10.82
N ARG A 140 6.41 -18.03 -11.85
CA ARG A 140 7.79 -18.35 -12.18
C ARG A 140 8.43 -17.24 -13.01
N VAL A 141 9.55 -16.70 -12.52
CA VAL A 141 10.27 -15.60 -13.17
C VAL A 141 11.46 -16.17 -13.96
N LYS A 142 11.31 -16.27 -15.29
CA LYS A 142 12.41 -16.46 -16.25
C LYS A 142 12.06 -15.96 -17.66
N ALA A 143 13.11 -15.66 -18.44
CA ALA A 143 13.07 -15.25 -19.85
C ALA A 143 12.50 -16.31 -20.83
N LYS A 144 12.19 -17.52 -20.36
CA LYS A 144 11.41 -18.54 -21.09
C LYS A 144 10.33 -19.04 -20.14
N ALA A 145 9.06 -18.79 -20.46
CA ALA A 145 7.90 -19.15 -19.65
C ALA A 145 7.78 -20.67 -19.45
N LYS A 146 8.58 -21.23 -18.53
CA LYS A 146 8.52 -22.64 -18.18
C LYS A 146 7.33 -22.90 -17.26
N LYS A 147 6.59 -23.96 -17.57
CA LYS A 147 5.50 -24.43 -16.70
C LYS A 147 5.99 -25.06 -15.40
N PHE A 148 5.15 -25.09 -14.38
CA PHE A 148 5.45 -25.74 -13.09
C PHE A 148 5.33 -27.26 -13.13
N GLY A 149 4.42 -27.80 -13.92
CA GLY A 149 4.10 -29.23 -13.89
C GLY A 149 3.46 -29.65 -12.56
N ASN A 150 3.77 -30.87 -12.11
CA ASN A 150 3.30 -31.37 -10.82
C ASN A 150 3.98 -30.62 -9.67
N TYR A 151 3.19 -30.17 -8.70
CA TYR A 151 3.67 -29.41 -7.55
C TYR A 151 2.99 -29.82 -6.24
N GLU A 152 3.70 -29.57 -5.15
CA GLU A 152 3.28 -29.79 -3.75
C GLU A 152 3.71 -28.57 -2.92
N ILE A 153 2.86 -28.12 -2.01
CA ILE A 153 3.12 -26.98 -1.12
C ILE A 153 2.96 -27.45 0.31
N TYR A 154 3.93 -27.10 1.15
CA TYR A 154 3.99 -27.44 2.56
C TYR A 154 4.16 -26.18 3.41
N ASP A 155 3.63 -26.17 4.62
CA ASP A 155 4.02 -25.19 5.64
C ASP A 155 5.38 -25.55 6.27
N LEU A 156 5.91 -24.69 7.14
CA LEU A 156 7.18 -24.94 7.83
C LEU A 156 7.16 -26.12 8.82
N SER A 157 5.97 -26.60 9.21
CA SER A 157 5.84 -27.81 10.02
C SER A 157 5.92 -29.09 9.17
N GLY A 158 6.01 -28.95 7.84
CA GLY A 158 6.01 -30.06 6.90
C GLY A 158 4.61 -30.56 6.56
N LYS A 159 3.54 -29.90 7.02
CA LYS A 159 2.17 -30.26 6.66
C LYS A 159 1.91 -29.80 5.23
N MET A 160 1.41 -30.71 4.40
CA MET A 160 0.98 -30.40 3.04
C MET A 160 -0.28 -29.54 3.06
N VAL A 161 -0.23 -28.38 2.41
CA VAL A 161 -1.36 -27.43 2.31
C VAL A 161 -2.01 -27.41 0.95
N GLN A 162 -1.27 -27.74 -0.12
CA GLN A 162 -1.81 -27.82 -1.48
C GLN A 162 -0.97 -28.76 -2.35
N LYS A 163 -1.59 -29.42 -3.32
CA LYS A 163 -0.91 -30.14 -4.40
C LYS A 163 -1.70 -30.04 -5.69
N GLY A 164 -1.03 -30.19 -6.82
CA GLY A 164 -1.71 -30.20 -8.11
C GLY A 164 -0.75 -30.26 -9.29
N LYS A 165 -1.27 -29.92 -10.46
CA LYS A 165 -0.50 -29.76 -11.68
C LYS A 165 -0.83 -28.40 -12.28
N SER A 166 0.19 -27.65 -12.68
CA SER A 166 0.03 -26.46 -13.51
C SER A 166 0.75 -26.63 -14.83
N ASP A 167 0.01 -26.48 -15.93
CA ASP A 167 0.57 -26.48 -17.27
C ASP A 167 1.04 -25.08 -17.72
N THR A 168 0.95 -24.08 -16.83
CA THR A 168 1.42 -22.71 -17.02
C THR A 168 2.58 -22.38 -16.07
N ASN A 169 3.12 -21.18 -16.18
CA ASN A 169 4.12 -20.61 -15.27
C ASN A 169 3.52 -20.06 -13.96
N GLU A 170 2.24 -20.35 -13.67
CA GLU A 170 1.49 -19.84 -12.53
C GLU A 170 0.84 -20.97 -11.72
N ILE A 171 0.84 -20.85 -10.39
CA ILE A 171 0.07 -21.69 -9.48
C ILE A 171 -0.82 -20.79 -8.64
N VAL A 172 -2.14 -20.94 -8.75
CA VAL A 172 -3.10 -20.26 -7.86
C VAL A 172 -3.14 -20.98 -6.52
N LEU A 173 -3.03 -20.23 -5.42
CA LEU A 173 -3.08 -20.76 -4.06
C LEU A 173 -4.53 -20.81 -3.57
N ASN A 174 -4.92 -21.97 -3.04
CA ASN A 174 -6.27 -22.22 -2.51
C ASN A 174 -6.32 -22.07 -0.98
N PHE A 175 -5.28 -21.46 -0.39
CA PHE A 175 -5.20 -21.17 1.03
C PHE A 175 -4.86 -19.68 1.23
N PHE A 176 -5.29 -19.14 2.37
CA PHE A 176 -5.23 -17.70 2.68
C PHE A 176 -4.49 -17.39 3.99
N THR A 177 -4.00 -18.42 4.69
CA THR A 177 -3.25 -18.24 5.93
C THR A 177 -1.88 -17.65 5.61
N LYS A 178 -1.60 -16.41 6.05
CA LYS A 178 -0.28 -15.81 5.87
C LYS A 178 0.78 -16.60 6.60
N GLY A 179 1.96 -16.72 6.00
CA GLY A 179 3.02 -17.55 6.58
C GLY A 179 4.12 -17.90 5.58
N THR A 180 5.09 -18.67 6.07
CA THR A 180 6.16 -19.21 5.23
C THR A 180 5.81 -20.61 4.76
N TYR A 181 6.04 -20.86 3.49
CA TYR A 181 5.73 -22.12 2.82
C TYR A 181 6.91 -22.59 1.97
N VAL A 182 6.91 -23.88 1.66
CA VAL A 182 7.85 -24.53 0.75
C VAL A 182 7.06 -25.10 -0.43
N LEU A 183 7.30 -24.57 -1.61
CA LEU A 183 6.83 -25.12 -2.87
C LEU A 183 7.85 -26.14 -3.37
N THR A 184 7.36 -27.30 -3.78
CA THR A 184 8.16 -28.35 -4.41
C THR A 184 7.56 -28.73 -5.74
N PHE A 185 8.37 -28.83 -6.79
CA PHE A 185 7.93 -29.14 -8.16
C PHE A 185 9.01 -29.91 -8.92
N ILE A 186 8.65 -30.52 -10.05
CA ILE A 186 9.59 -31.27 -10.89
C ILE A 186 10.09 -30.39 -12.03
N GLU A 187 11.40 -30.26 -12.16
CA GLU A 187 12.07 -29.60 -13.28
C GLU A 187 13.13 -30.51 -13.87
N ASN A 188 13.08 -30.72 -15.20
CA ASN A 188 14.03 -31.59 -15.92
C ASN A 188 14.18 -32.99 -15.28
N GLY A 189 13.11 -33.53 -14.71
CA GLY A 189 13.11 -34.83 -14.01
C GLY A 189 13.62 -34.80 -12.57
N GLN A 190 14.05 -33.65 -12.04
CA GLN A 190 14.52 -33.49 -10.66
C GLN A 190 13.51 -32.73 -9.79
N LYS A 191 13.39 -33.13 -8.52
CA LYS A 191 12.55 -32.45 -7.53
C LYS A 191 13.27 -31.19 -7.03
N VAL A 192 12.67 -30.03 -7.26
CA VAL A 192 13.18 -28.72 -6.86
C VAL A 192 12.29 -28.14 -5.76
N SER A 193 12.91 -27.63 -4.69
CA SER A 193 12.21 -26.98 -3.57
C SER A 193 12.55 -25.49 -3.52
N LYS A 194 11.54 -24.66 -3.29
CA LYS A 194 11.67 -23.20 -3.17
C LYS A 194 10.78 -22.70 -2.04
N LYS A 195 11.37 -21.91 -1.14
CA LYS A 195 10.63 -21.20 -0.09
C LYS A 195 9.93 -19.97 -0.67
N PHE A 196 8.72 -19.69 -0.20
CA PHE A 196 8.03 -18.42 -0.43
C PHE A 196 7.29 -17.98 0.84
N VAL A 197 6.91 -16.71 0.89
CA VAL A 197 6.13 -16.14 1.99
C VAL A 197 4.84 -15.60 1.38
N GLN A 198 3.71 -15.98 1.98
CA GLN A 198 2.38 -15.49 1.67
C GLN A 198 2.02 -14.33 2.60
#